data_AF-A0A965A5C9-F1
#
_entry.id   AF-A0A965A5C9-F1
#
_cell.length_a   1.000
_cell.length_b   1.000
_cell.length_c   1.000
_cell.angle_alpha   90.00
_cell.angle_beta   90.00
_cell.angle_gamma   90.00
#
_symmetry.space_group_name_H-M   'P 1'
#
loop_
_entity.id
_entity.type
_entity.pdbx_description
1 polymer ?
#
loop_
_entity_poly.entity_id
_entity_poly.type
_entity_poly.pdbx_seq_one_letter_code
_entity_poly.pdbx_strand_id
1 'polypeptide(L)'
;MSNDGDQLADAAEALAETRQRLAEVPAEVVVVNHVMGLYELAAIHLSAQPPRLAEAALAIDAVACLVEGLEGRLGEEQPTLKMALDNIRIAFVQIKDATAKS
;
A
#
# COMPACT_ATOMS: atom_id res chain seq x y z
N MET A 1 9.32 -38.19 -30.44
CA MET A 1 9.87 -37.19 -29.51
C MET A 1 9.19 -35.86 -29.82
N SER A 2 8.02 -35.65 -29.25
CA SER A 2 7.26 -34.39 -29.26
C SER A 2 6.48 -34.43 -27.96
N ASN A 3 7.01 -33.78 -26.92
CA ASN A 3 6.42 -33.75 -25.58
C ASN A 3 6.82 -32.45 -24.88
N ASP A 4 8.05 -31.99 -25.10
CA ASP A 4 8.56 -30.75 -24.50
C ASP A 4 7.91 -29.48 -25.09
N GLY A 5 7.60 -29.47 -26.40
CA GLY A 5 6.95 -28.33 -27.07
C GLY A 5 5.48 -28.14 -26.67
N ASP A 6 4.75 -29.24 -26.53
CA ASP A 6 3.34 -29.23 -26.11
C ASP A 6 3.22 -28.87 -24.62
N GLN A 7 4.11 -29.40 -23.76
CA GLN A 7 4.16 -29.02 -22.35
C GLN A 7 4.50 -27.54 -22.13
N LEU A 8 5.36 -26.95 -22.97
CA LEU A 8 5.67 -25.52 -22.92
C LEU A 8 4.48 -24.65 -23.34
N ALA A 9 3.69 -25.10 -24.33
CA ALA A 9 2.48 -24.41 -24.77
C ALA A 9 1.38 -24.47 -23.71
N ASP A 10 1.13 -25.66 -23.14
CA ASP A 10 0.15 -25.87 -22.08
C ASP A 10 0.50 -25.05 -20.81
N ALA A 11 1.78 -24.98 -20.45
CA ALA A 11 2.24 -24.16 -19.33
C ALA A 11 2.06 -22.66 -19.59
N ALA A 12 2.26 -22.20 -20.83
CA ALA A 12 2.04 -20.81 -21.21
C ALA A 12 0.55 -20.42 -21.17
N GLU A 13 -0.34 -21.33 -21.60
CA GLU A 13 -1.79 -21.13 -21.57
C GLU A 13 -2.34 -21.08 -20.15
N ALA A 14 -1.89 -22.00 -19.27
CA ALA A 14 -2.25 -21.97 -17.85
C ALA A 14 -1.79 -20.69 -17.13
N LEU A 15 -0.60 -20.16 -17.47
CA LEU A 15 -0.13 -18.87 -16.97
C LEU A 15 -0.97 -17.70 -17.51
N ALA A 16 -1.41 -17.75 -18.77
CA ALA A 16 -2.27 -16.74 -19.36
C ALA A 16 -3.66 -16.71 -18.70
N GLU A 17 -4.30 -17.87 -18.50
CA GLU A 17 -5.58 -17.97 -17.78
C GLU A 17 -5.47 -17.47 -16.33
N THR A 18 -4.35 -17.76 -15.66
CA THR A 18 -4.10 -17.29 -14.29
C THR A 18 -3.95 -15.78 -14.25
N ARG A 19 -3.23 -15.19 -15.21
CA ARG A 19 -3.11 -13.72 -15.36
C ARG A 19 -4.46 -13.07 -15.68
N GLN A 20 -5.30 -13.73 -16.48
CA GLN A 20 -6.61 -13.21 -16.87
C GLN A 20 -7.58 -13.17 -15.69
N ARG A 21 -7.58 -14.20 -14.82
CA ARG A 21 -8.35 -14.19 -13.57
C ARG A 21 -7.89 -13.11 -12.58
N LEU A 22 -6.57 -12.84 -12.49
CA LEU A 22 -6.05 -11.76 -11.65
C LEU A 22 -6.47 -10.37 -12.16
N ALA A 23 -6.74 -10.22 -13.46
CA ALA A 23 -7.20 -8.97 -14.06
C ALA A 23 -8.68 -8.65 -13.76
N GLU A 24 -9.42 -9.57 -13.13
CA GLU A 24 -10.83 -9.37 -12.76
C GLU A 24 -10.98 -8.53 -11.48
N VAL A 25 -9.94 -8.45 -10.65
CA VAL A 25 -9.98 -7.61 -9.44
C VAL A 25 -9.89 -6.14 -9.86
N PRO A 26 -10.85 -5.28 -9.47
CA PRO A 26 -10.78 -3.85 -9.77
C PRO A 26 -9.47 -3.26 -9.25
N ALA A 27 -8.77 -2.50 -10.09
CA ALA A 27 -7.48 -1.92 -9.75
C ALA A 27 -7.55 -1.04 -8.48
N GLU A 28 -8.68 -0.37 -8.25
CA GLU A 28 -8.91 0.43 -7.04
C GLU A 28 -8.83 -0.40 -5.76
N VAL A 29 -9.33 -1.64 -5.75
CA VAL A 29 -9.29 -2.53 -4.57
C VAL A 29 -7.84 -2.87 -4.23
N VAL A 30 -7.03 -3.17 -5.25
CA VAL A 30 -5.61 -3.49 -5.08
C VAL A 30 -4.84 -2.25 -4.60
N VAL A 31 -5.09 -1.08 -5.20
CA VAL A 31 -4.45 0.17 -4.80
C VAL A 31 -4.82 0.56 -3.37
N VAL A 32 -6.10 0.49 -2.98
CA VAL A 32 -6.55 0.75 -1.60
C VAL A 32 -5.86 -0.20 -0.61
N ASN A 33 -5.77 -1.49 -0.95
CA ASN A 33 -5.04 -2.45 -0.13
C ASN A 33 -3.56 -2.08 0.03
N HIS A 34 -2.90 -1.57 -1.01
CA HIS A 34 -1.52 -1.07 -0.91
C HIS A 34 -1.41 0.19 -0.05
N VAL A 35 -2.36 1.12 -0.15
CA VAL A 35 -2.41 2.31 0.74
C VAL A 35 -2.50 1.87 2.19
N MET A 36 -3.34 0.88 2.51
CA MET A 36 -3.45 0.32 3.86
C MET A 36 -2.13 -0.30 4.33
N GLY A 37 -1.44 -1.07 3.49
CA GLY A 37 -0.12 -1.61 3.83
C GLY A 37 0.95 -0.54 4.10
N LEU A 38 0.94 0.57 3.35
CA LEU A 38 1.84 1.70 3.59
C LEU A 38 1.48 2.45 4.89
N TYR A 39 0.20 2.57 5.21
CA TYR A 39 -0.27 3.12 6.48
C TYR A 39 0.20 2.26 7.67
N GLU A 40 0.05 0.94 7.59
CA GLU A 40 0.53 0.02 8.63
C GLU A 40 2.05 0.10 8.79
N LEU A 41 2.79 0.19 7.68
CA LEU A 41 4.23 0.40 7.70
C LEU A 41 4.59 1.67 8.47
N ALA A 42 3.95 2.81 8.15
CA ALA A 42 4.14 4.06 8.88
C ALA A 42 3.87 3.89 10.39
N ALA A 43 2.76 3.23 10.75
CA ALA A 43 2.40 2.99 12.15
C ALA A 43 3.45 2.14 12.89
N ILE A 44 3.94 1.05 12.28
CA ILE A 44 4.97 0.17 12.85
C ILE A 44 6.27 0.94 13.10
N HIS A 45 6.70 1.78 12.16
CA HIS A 45 7.92 2.57 12.31
C HIS A 45 7.75 3.66 13.37
N LEU A 46 6.57 4.26 13.44
CA LEU A 46 6.25 5.32 14.38
C LEU A 46 6.11 4.81 15.83
N SER A 47 5.58 3.59 16.01
CA SER A 47 5.44 2.94 17.33
C SER A 47 6.70 2.24 17.84
N ALA A 48 7.78 2.23 17.06
CA ALA A 48 9.05 1.63 17.46
C ALA A 48 9.67 2.36 18.67
N GLN A 49 10.58 1.67 19.39
CA GLN A 49 11.30 2.23 20.53
C GLN A 49 12.82 2.06 20.31
N PRO A 50 13.57 3.13 19.97
CA PRO A 50 13.10 4.50 19.71
C PRO A 50 12.28 4.61 18.38
N PRO A 51 11.40 5.62 18.25
CA PRO A 51 10.63 5.84 17.03
C PRO A 51 11.54 6.04 15.80
N ARG A 52 11.22 5.37 14.69
CA ARG A 52 11.97 5.49 13.43
C ARG A 52 11.35 6.56 12.54
N LEU A 53 11.56 7.83 12.90
CA LEU A 53 10.87 8.98 12.29
C LEU A 53 11.11 9.12 10.78
N ALA A 54 12.32 8.88 10.28
CA ALA A 54 12.60 8.97 8.84
C ALA A 54 11.83 7.92 8.03
N GLU A 55 11.80 6.68 8.51
CA GLU A 55 11.07 5.58 7.87
C GLU A 55 9.55 5.80 7.93
N ALA A 56 9.05 6.27 9.09
CA ALA A 56 7.64 6.61 9.24
C ALA A 56 7.23 7.75 8.29
N ALA A 57 8.06 8.79 8.16
CA ALA A 57 7.82 9.91 7.26
C ALA A 57 7.73 9.46 5.79
N LEU A 58 8.65 8.62 5.33
CA LEU A 58 8.62 8.08 3.96
C LEU A 58 7.32 7.34 3.67
N ALA A 59 6.87 6.50 4.60
CA ALA A 59 5.62 5.76 4.44
C ALA A 59 4.38 6.68 4.46
N ILE A 60 4.36 7.70 5.33
CA ILE A 60 3.29 8.72 5.38
C ILE A 60 3.22 9.52 4.08
N ASP A 61 4.38 9.91 3.53
CA ASP A 61 4.45 10.64 2.25
C ASP A 61 3.96 9.78 1.08
N ALA A 62 4.24 8.48 1.09
CA ALA A 62 3.71 7.55 0.09
C ALA A 62 2.18 7.41 0.18
N VAL A 63 1.62 7.28 1.40
CA VAL A 63 0.17 7.29 1.62
C VAL A 63 -0.43 8.59 1.11
N ALA A 64 0.18 9.74 1.44
CA ALA A 64 -0.28 11.06 0.99
C ALA A 64 -0.32 11.17 -0.54
N CYS A 65 0.77 10.78 -1.20
CA CYS A 65 0.87 10.82 -2.66
C CYS A 65 -0.27 10.04 -3.34
N LEU A 66 -0.63 8.87 -2.79
CA LEU A 66 -1.71 8.04 -3.32
C LEU A 66 -3.09 8.60 -2.98
N VAL A 67 -3.34 8.94 -1.72
CA VAL A 67 -4.68 9.36 -1.24
C VAL A 67 -5.07 10.72 -1.80
N GLU A 68 -4.13 11.66 -1.87
CA GLU A 68 -4.37 13.01 -2.39
C GLU A 68 -4.26 13.02 -3.92
N GLY A 69 -3.28 12.32 -4.48
CA GLY A 69 -3.05 12.28 -5.93
C GLY A 69 -4.08 11.48 -6.73
N LEU A 70 -4.80 10.55 -6.09
CA LEU A 70 -5.85 9.71 -6.70
C LEU A 70 -7.25 10.09 -6.24
N GLU A 71 -7.46 11.33 -5.78
CA GLU A 71 -8.76 11.81 -5.36
C GLU A 71 -9.85 11.58 -6.44
N GLY A 72 -10.96 10.96 -6.03
CA GLY A 72 -12.09 10.59 -6.89
C GLY A 72 -11.93 9.22 -7.56
N ARG A 73 -10.84 8.48 -7.31
CA ARG A 73 -10.51 7.21 -7.98
C ARG A 73 -10.26 6.04 -7.02
N LEU A 74 -10.42 6.23 -5.71
CA LEU A 74 -10.15 5.21 -4.68
C LEU A 74 -11.43 4.53 -4.17
N GLY A 75 -12.56 4.71 -4.87
CA GLY A 75 -13.84 4.11 -4.50
C GLY A 75 -14.37 4.60 -3.15
N GLU A 76 -15.18 3.76 -2.51
CA GLU A 76 -15.91 4.06 -1.28
C GLU A 76 -15.01 4.29 -0.06
N GLU A 77 -13.81 3.71 -0.06
CA GLU A 77 -12.86 3.80 1.06
C GLU A 77 -12.10 5.14 1.11
N GLN A 78 -12.18 5.95 0.05
CA GLN A 78 -11.42 7.20 -0.04
C GLN A 78 -11.59 8.15 1.16
N PRO A 79 -12.81 8.41 1.68
CA PRO A 79 -12.97 9.27 2.85
C PRO A 79 -12.30 8.68 4.10
N THR A 80 -12.37 7.36 4.28
CA THR A 80 -11.71 6.64 5.36
C THR A 80 -10.19 6.77 5.28
N LEU A 81 -9.61 6.59 4.08
CA LEU A 81 -8.18 6.73 3.85
C LEU A 81 -7.68 8.16 4.12
N LYS A 82 -8.45 9.18 3.73
CA LYS A 82 -8.14 10.58 4.04
C LYS A 82 -8.11 10.83 5.55
N MET A 83 -9.13 10.35 6.26
CA MET A 83 -9.18 10.46 7.73
C MET A 83 -8.01 9.73 8.40
N ALA A 84 -7.64 8.54 7.91
CA ALA A 84 -6.50 7.79 8.41
C ALA A 84 -5.18 8.54 8.19
N LEU A 85 -4.97 9.13 7.02
CA LEU A 85 -3.81 9.96 6.70
C LEU A 85 -3.70 11.17 7.64
N ASP A 86 -4.80 11.87 7.90
CA ASP A 86 -4.80 13.02 8.82
C ASP A 86 -4.42 12.57 10.24
N ASN A 87 -5.00 11.48 10.72
CA ASN A 87 -4.72 10.93 12.04
C ASN A 87 -3.24 10.55 12.22
N ILE A 88 -2.64 9.86 11.24
CA ILE A 88 -1.25 9.42 11.36
C ILE A 88 -0.25 10.59 11.24
N ARG A 89 -0.58 11.63 10.47
CA ARG A 89 0.20 12.88 10.43
C ARG A 89 0.21 13.58 11.79
N ILE A 90 -0.94 13.65 12.47
CA ILE A 90 -1.03 14.21 13.82
C ILE A 90 -0.17 13.40 14.80
N ALA A 91 -0.30 12.06 14.77
CA ALA A 91 0.50 11.17 15.63
C ALA A 91 2.01 11.35 15.38
N PHE A 92 2.42 11.48 14.12
CA PHE A 92 3.82 11.71 13.76
C PHE A 92 4.38 12.99 14.39
N VAL A 93 3.64 14.11 14.28
CA VAL A 93 4.08 15.39 14.87
C VAL A 93 4.18 15.27 16.39
N GLN A 94 3.19 14.69 17.05
CA GLN A 94 3.19 14.50 18.51
C GLN A 94 4.40 13.69 18.99
N ILE A 95 4.70 12.57 18.32
CA ILE A 95 5.81 11.69 18.68
C ILE A 95 7.16 12.32 18.35
N LYS A 96 7.28 13.01 17.22
CA LYS A 96 8.48 13.78 16.87
C LYS A 96 8.80 14.83 17.95
N ASP A 97 7.80 15.57 18.38
CA ASP A 97 7.95 16.62 19.40
C ASP A 97 8.29 16.02 20.78
N ALA A 98 7.71 14.87 21.13
CA ALA A 98 8.07 14.15 22.36
C ALA A 98 9.51 13.62 22.33
N THR A 99 9.95 13.09 21.18
CA THR A 99 11.31 12.58 20.98
C THR A 99 12.34 13.70 21.02
N ALA A 100 12.03 14.88 20.47
CA ALA A 100 12.91 16.05 20.49
C ALA A 100 13.09 16.67 21.90
N LYS A 101 12.18 16.36 22.84
CA LYS A 101 12.22 16.83 24.24
C LYS A 101 12.86 15.82 25.19
N SER A 102 13.14 14.61 24.72
CA SER A 102 13.74 13.50 25.50
C SER A 102 15.25 13.52 25.42
#